data_AF-A0A5F0M246-F1
#
_entry.id   AF-A0A5F0M246-F1
#
_cell.length_a   1.000
_cell.length_b   1.000
_cell.length_c   1.000
_cell.angle_alpha   90.00
_cell.angle_beta   90.00
_cell.angle_gamma   90.00
#
_symmetry.space_group_name_H-M   'P 1'
#
loop_
_entity.id
_entity.type
_entity.pdbx_description
1 polymer ?
#
loop_
_entity_poly.entity_id
_entity_poly.type
_entity_poly.pdbx_seq_one_letter_code
_entity_poly.pdbx_strand_id
1 'polypeptide(L)'
;MSKTLRDWILMLAKESKYQLFTPYISWGILDEFGYRVRRNEPTLDDGVISTWRKQILKVTGQPLEGFPVGSVEGYPDQDDLHVHAAAQYCGMHILVTDDVKLLAYASTTESELTQNYETFSADDFLMHLTELSSLSLFAQVYVKHVKYALSRGYKDIDVCKALDRTKDRRGNIQRPLAPTFARFLRTNIINRPDVASAIDRILTESADVPFPPSP
;
A
#
# COMPACT_ATOMS: atom_id res chain seq x y z
N MET A 1 1.87 -3.42 6.44
CA MET A 1 2.13 -2.50 5.31
C MET A 1 2.26 -1.04 5.79
N SER A 2 3.19 -0.26 5.23
CA SER A 2 3.35 1.19 5.51
C SER A 2 2.20 2.01 4.90
N LYS A 3 1.88 3.17 5.51
CA LYS A 3 0.88 4.11 4.99
C LYS A 3 1.17 4.51 3.54
N THR A 4 2.42 4.91 3.24
CA THR A 4 2.81 5.34 1.89
C THR A 4 2.54 4.24 0.87
N LEU A 5 2.98 3.02 1.16
CA LEU A 5 2.83 1.87 0.26
C LEU A 5 1.35 1.52 0.01
N ARG A 6 0.56 1.45 1.08
CA ARG A 6 -0.88 1.23 0.99
C ARG A 6 -1.57 2.31 0.16
N ASP A 7 -1.27 3.58 0.44
CA ASP A 7 -1.89 4.70 -0.26
C ASP A 7 -1.55 4.65 -1.77
N TRP A 8 -0.32 4.30 -2.14
CA TRP A 8 0.07 4.08 -3.54
C TRP A 8 -0.73 2.98 -4.24
N ILE A 9 -0.82 1.79 -3.63
CA ILE A 9 -1.60 0.67 -4.18
C ILE A 9 -3.06 1.09 -4.35
N LEU A 10 -3.69 1.64 -3.31
CA LEU A 10 -5.10 2.01 -3.37
C LEU A 10 -5.38 3.17 -4.34
N MET A 11 -4.45 4.11 -4.48
CA MET A 11 -4.57 5.17 -5.48
C MET A 11 -4.41 4.63 -6.90
N LEU A 12 -3.46 3.73 -7.16
CA LEU A 12 -3.30 3.10 -8.49
C LEU A 12 -4.57 2.35 -8.91
N ALA A 13 -5.19 1.60 -7.99
CA ALA A 13 -6.48 0.97 -8.26
C ALA A 13 -7.54 1.99 -8.69
N LYS A 14 -7.67 3.09 -7.93
CA LYS A 14 -8.66 4.14 -8.23
C LYS A 14 -8.39 4.90 -9.52
N GLU A 15 -7.16 5.33 -9.74
CA GLU A 15 -6.78 6.15 -10.88
C GLU A 15 -6.81 5.35 -12.19
N SER A 16 -6.52 4.05 -12.12
CA SER A 16 -6.73 3.13 -13.24
C SER A 16 -8.19 2.72 -13.43
N LYS A 17 -9.14 3.27 -12.63
CA LYS A 17 -10.55 2.88 -12.62
C LYS A 17 -10.73 1.36 -12.48
N TYR A 18 -9.88 0.73 -11.66
CA TYR A 18 -9.86 -0.71 -11.39
C TYR A 18 -9.55 -1.58 -12.62
N GLN A 19 -9.02 -0.99 -13.70
CA GLN A 19 -8.69 -1.73 -14.93
C GLN A 19 -7.35 -2.47 -14.83
N LEU A 20 -6.41 -2.00 -14.00
CA LEU A 20 -5.16 -2.72 -13.77
C LEU A 20 -5.34 -3.86 -12.76
N PHE A 21 -6.09 -3.60 -11.70
CA PHE A 21 -6.41 -4.58 -10.67
C PHE A 21 -7.59 -4.09 -9.82
N THR A 22 -8.27 -5.03 -9.16
CA THR A 22 -9.29 -4.75 -8.16
C THR A 22 -8.80 -5.24 -6.80
N PRO A 23 -8.55 -4.34 -5.82
CA PRO A 23 -8.06 -4.76 -4.52
C PRO A 23 -9.20 -5.28 -3.65
N TYR A 24 -8.95 -6.38 -2.94
CA TYR A 24 -9.84 -6.95 -1.93
C TYR A 24 -9.14 -7.00 -0.57
N ILE A 25 -9.93 -7.09 0.49
CA ILE A 25 -9.43 -7.22 1.86
C ILE A 25 -10.39 -8.06 2.68
N SER A 26 -9.90 -8.87 3.62
CA SER A 26 -10.76 -9.57 4.59
C SER A 26 -10.93 -8.77 5.88
N TRP A 27 -11.93 -9.12 6.68
CA TRP A 27 -12.07 -8.56 8.03
C TRP A 27 -10.83 -8.82 8.90
N GLY A 28 -10.25 -10.02 8.81
CA GLY A 28 -9.03 -10.39 9.56
C GLY A 28 -7.87 -9.42 9.29
N ILE A 29 -7.61 -9.08 8.02
CA ILE A 29 -6.55 -8.12 7.65
C ILE A 29 -6.86 -6.71 8.18
N LEU A 30 -8.13 -6.27 8.13
CA LEU A 30 -8.55 -4.96 8.67
C LEU A 30 -8.43 -4.88 10.20
N ASP A 31 -8.65 -5.99 10.88
CA ASP A 31 -8.52 -6.11 12.33
C ASP A 31 -7.06 -6.14 12.75
N GLU A 32 -6.22 -6.91 12.07
CA GLU A 32 -4.76 -6.84 12.27
C GLU A 32 -4.21 -5.44 12.03
N PHE A 33 -4.66 -4.78 10.97
CA PHE A 33 -4.27 -3.39 10.70
C PHE A 33 -4.60 -2.49 11.89
N GLY A 34 -5.84 -2.55 12.39
CA GLY A 34 -6.29 -1.75 13.54
C GLY A 34 -5.50 -2.07 14.80
N TYR A 35 -5.30 -3.35 15.09
CA TYR A 35 -4.52 -3.83 16.23
C TYR A 35 -3.07 -3.33 16.17
N ARG A 36 -2.39 -3.49 15.03
CA ARG A 36 -1.00 -3.03 14.85
C ARG A 36 -0.89 -1.50 14.98
N VAL A 37 -1.86 -0.74 14.47
CA VAL A 37 -1.90 0.73 14.66
C VAL A 37 -2.04 1.07 16.14
N ARG A 38 -3.02 0.47 16.84
CA ARG A 38 -3.27 0.72 18.27
C ARG A 38 -2.07 0.35 19.14
N ARG A 39 -1.40 -0.77 18.84
CA ARG A 39 -0.17 -1.19 19.54
C ARG A 39 0.99 -0.22 19.31
N ASN A 40 1.03 0.44 18.15
CA ASN A 40 2.09 1.38 17.81
C ASN A 40 1.84 2.78 18.34
N GLU A 41 0.59 3.23 18.36
CA GLU A 41 0.18 4.56 18.80
C GLU A 41 -1.04 4.43 19.74
N PRO A 42 -0.85 4.00 21.00
CA PRO A 42 -1.96 3.66 21.91
C PRO A 42 -2.92 4.82 22.17
N THR A 43 -2.39 6.05 22.21
CA THR A 43 -3.13 7.29 22.45
C THR A 43 -3.71 7.92 21.18
N LEU A 44 -3.59 7.27 20.02
CA LEU A 44 -4.19 7.76 18.79
C LEU A 44 -5.72 7.79 18.92
N ASP A 45 -6.35 8.88 18.50
CA ASP A 45 -7.81 8.97 18.53
C ASP A 45 -8.46 7.84 17.70
N ASP A 46 -9.51 7.22 18.23
CA ASP A 46 -10.17 6.10 17.57
C ASP A 46 -10.83 6.51 16.24
N GLY A 47 -11.32 7.74 16.16
CA GLY A 47 -11.87 8.33 14.95
C GLY A 47 -10.87 8.34 13.79
N VAL A 48 -9.57 8.41 14.06
CA VAL A 48 -8.51 8.33 13.04
C VAL A 48 -8.43 6.91 12.44
N ILE A 49 -8.42 5.88 13.28
CA ILE A 49 -8.37 4.48 12.83
C ILE A 49 -9.65 4.14 12.04
N SER A 50 -10.80 4.55 12.57
CA SER A 50 -12.11 4.41 11.90
C SER A 50 -12.12 5.10 10.53
N THR A 51 -11.57 6.31 10.44
CA THR A 51 -11.44 7.03 9.17
C THR A 51 -10.57 6.27 8.17
N TRP A 52 -9.42 5.74 8.60
CA TRP A 52 -8.55 4.95 7.71
C TRP A 52 -9.24 3.66 7.22
N ARG A 53 -9.94 2.95 8.10
CA ARG A 53 -10.74 1.77 7.72
C ARG A 53 -11.77 2.13 6.66
N LYS A 54 -12.56 3.19 6.86
CA LYS A 54 -13.55 3.68 5.87
C LYS A 54 -12.90 4.06 4.53
N GLN A 55 -11.71 4.67 4.56
CA GLN A 55 -10.97 5.03 3.34
C GLN A 55 -10.50 3.80 2.57
N ILE A 56 -10.01 2.77 3.27
CA ILE A 56 -9.62 1.48 2.67
C ILE A 56 -10.85 0.83 2.04
N LEU A 57 -11.95 0.70 2.79
CA LEU A 57 -13.20 0.10 2.32
C LEU A 57 -13.81 0.83 1.12
N LYS A 58 -13.66 2.15 1.03
CA LYS A 58 -14.09 2.92 -0.15
C LYS A 58 -13.37 2.51 -1.44
N VAL A 59 -12.20 1.88 -1.33
CA VAL A 59 -11.40 1.40 -2.47
C VAL A 59 -11.62 -0.09 -2.68
N THR A 60 -11.64 -0.88 -1.61
CA THR A 60 -11.69 -2.35 -1.66
C THR A 60 -13.11 -2.93 -1.71
N GLY A 61 -14.13 -2.11 -1.46
CA GLY A 61 -15.51 -2.58 -1.35
C GLY A 61 -15.78 -3.33 -0.05
N GLN A 62 -16.77 -4.23 -0.10
CA GLN A 62 -17.12 -5.09 1.03
C GLN A 62 -15.97 -6.05 1.34
N PRO A 63 -15.59 -6.22 2.62
CA PRO A 63 -14.59 -7.20 2.98
C PRO A 63 -15.00 -8.61 2.61
N LEU A 64 -13.99 -9.43 2.26
CA LEU A 64 -14.17 -10.86 2.07
C LEU A 64 -14.57 -11.50 3.40
N GLU A 65 -15.55 -12.40 3.34
CA GLU A 65 -16.11 -13.11 4.49
C GLU A 65 -16.60 -14.52 4.08
N GLY A 66 -16.95 -15.34 5.09
CA GLY A 66 -17.53 -16.67 4.87
C GLY A 66 -16.56 -17.77 4.44
N PHE A 67 -15.26 -17.46 4.30
CA PHE A 67 -14.25 -18.46 3.96
C PHE A 67 -13.84 -19.28 5.21
N PRO A 68 -13.71 -20.61 5.10
CA PRO A 68 -13.25 -21.45 6.19
C PRO A 68 -11.73 -21.33 6.36
N VAL A 69 -11.27 -21.14 7.60
CA VAL A 69 -9.84 -21.16 7.93
C VAL A 69 -9.48 -22.56 8.43
N GLY A 70 -8.63 -23.26 7.67
CA GLY A 70 -8.13 -24.58 8.00
C GLY A 70 -6.61 -24.58 8.18
N SER A 71 -6.09 -25.65 8.77
CA SER A 71 -4.65 -25.90 8.79
C SER A 71 -4.16 -26.28 7.39
N VAL A 72 -3.03 -25.71 6.98
CA VAL A 72 -2.31 -26.12 5.77
C VAL A 72 -0.97 -26.68 6.20
N GLU A 73 -0.70 -27.94 5.83
CA GLU A 73 0.56 -28.59 6.15
C GLU A 73 1.73 -27.85 5.50
N GLY A 74 2.81 -27.65 6.26
CA GLY A 74 3.99 -26.92 5.79
C GLY A 74 3.80 -25.40 5.65
N TYR A 75 2.63 -24.84 5.97
CA TYR A 75 2.41 -23.39 5.92
C TYR A 75 3.26 -22.68 6.99
N PRO A 76 3.96 -21.60 6.65
CA PRO A 76 5.07 -21.10 7.45
C PRO A 76 4.64 -20.27 8.67
N ASP A 77 3.42 -19.74 8.68
CA ASP A 77 2.88 -18.94 9.77
C ASP A 77 1.39 -19.23 9.99
N GLN A 78 1.05 -19.76 11.16
CA GLN A 78 -0.33 -20.11 11.49
C GLN A 78 -1.21 -18.87 11.65
N ASP A 79 -0.63 -17.74 12.06
CA ASP A 79 -1.37 -16.49 12.21
C ASP A 79 -1.79 -15.91 10.85
N ASP A 80 -1.15 -16.31 9.75
CA ASP A 80 -1.47 -15.87 8.39
C ASP A 80 -2.38 -16.84 7.62
N LEU A 81 -2.82 -17.95 8.23
CA LEU A 81 -3.71 -18.93 7.58
C LEU A 81 -5.04 -18.31 7.11
N HIS A 82 -5.54 -17.27 7.79
CA HIS A 82 -6.74 -16.58 7.36
C HIS A 82 -6.53 -15.78 6.06
N VAL A 83 -5.32 -15.26 5.83
CA VAL A 83 -4.95 -14.56 4.60
C VAL A 83 -4.92 -15.53 3.44
N HIS A 84 -4.29 -16.68 3.64
CA HIS A 84 -4.29 -17.77 2.66
C HIS A 84 -5.70 -18.26 2.35
N ALA A 85 -6.49 -18.57 3.38
CA ALA A 85 -7.86 -19.06 3.21
C ALA A 85 -8.73 -18.05 2.44
N ALA A 86 -8.61 -16.75 2.73
CA ALA A 86 -9.31 -15.71 2.00
C ALA A 86 -8.90 -15.68 0.52
N ALA A 87 -7.59 -15.71 0.23
CA ALA A 87 -7.08 -15.68 -1.13
C ALA A 87 -7.54 -16.90 -1.93
N GLN A 88 -7.41 -18.09 -1.34
CA GLN A 88 -7.78 -19.37 -1.95
C GLN A 88 -9.28 -19.47 -2.22
N TYR A 89 -10.10 -19.21 -1.19
CA TYR A 89 -11.55 -19.40 -1.25
C TYR A 89 -12.23 -18.39 -2.15
N CYS A 90 -11.74 -17.13 -2.15
CA CYS A 90 -12.32 -16.07 -2.97
C CYS A 90 -11.69 -15.96 -4.37
N GLY A 91 -10.79 -16.86 -4.74
CA GLY A 91 -10.19 -16.91 -6.08
C GLY A 91 -9.37 -15.66 -6.41
N MET A 92 -8.57 -15.18 -5.46
CA MET A 92 -7.69 -14.04 -5.71
C MET A 92 -6.57 -14.44 -6.68
N HIS A 93 -6.19 -13.54 -7.57
CA HIS A 93 -5.07 -13.81 -8.49
C HIS A 93 -3.71 -13.56 -7.83
N ILE A 94 -3.63 -12.53 -6.98
CA ILE A 94 -2.39 -12.08 -6.36
C ILE A 94 -2.63 -11.75 -4.88
N LEU A 95 -1.77 -12.27 -4.01
CA LEU A 95 -1.58 -11.82 -2.64
C LEU A 95 -0.37 -10.89 -2.56
N VAL A 96 -0.58 -9.64 -2.14
CA VAL A 96 0.52 -8.67 -1.94
C VAL A 96 0.92 -8.64 -0.46
N THR A 97 2.16 -9.03 -0.15
CA THR A 97 2.69 -9.06 1.22
C THR A 97 4.18 -8.77 1.27
N ASP A 98 4.63 -8.09 2.33
CA ASP A 98 6.07 -7.93 2.62
C ASP A 98 6.54 -8.92 3.70
N ASP A 99 5.73 -9.93 4.03
CA ASP A 99 6.11 -10.97 4.98
C ASP A 99 7.15 -11.92 4.36
N VAL A 100 8.35 -11.94 4.94
CA VAL A 100 9.50 -12.69 4.42
C VAL A 100 9.23 -14.19 4.42
N LYS A 101 8.48 -14.72 5.39
CA LYS A 101 8.18 -16.15 5.45
C LYS A 101 7.19 -16.54 4.37
N LEU A 102 6.16 -15.73 4.16
CA LEU A 102 5.16 -15.98 3.10
C LEU A 102 5.79 -15.87 1.71
N LEU A 103 6.65 -14.87 1.49
CA LEU A 103 7.39 -14.72 0.23
C LEU A 103 8.34 -15.90 -0.04
N ALA A 104 9.04 -16.37 0.99
CA ALA A 104 9.90 -17.54 0.87
C ALA A 104 9.11 -18.81 0.59
N TYR A 105 7.97 -18.99 1.26
CA TYR A 105 7.08 -20.13 1.04
C TYR A 105 6.52 -20.16 -0.38
N ALA A 106 6.11 -19.01 -0.93
CA ALA A 106 5.59 -18.92 -2.30
C ALA A 106 6.59 -19.32 -3.40
N SER A 107 7.87 -19.53 -3.04
CA SER A 107 8.90 -20.02 -3.96
C SER A 107 9.20 -21.52 -3.81
N THR A 108 8.40 -22.27 -3.02
CA THR A 108 8.61 -23.70 -2.80
C THR A 108 7.61 -24.55 -3.59
N THR A 109 7.96 -25.82 -3.83
CA THR A 109 7.08 -26.80 -4.49
C THR A 109 5.79 -27.07 -3.71
N GLU A 110 5.82 -26.97 -2.38
CA GLU A 110 4.63 -27.11 -1.53
C GLU A 110 3.63 -25.98 -1.78
N SER A 111 4.12 -24.77 -2.08
CA SER A 111 3.25 -23.65 -2.42
C SER A 111 2.52 -23.85 -3.74
N GLU A 112 3.16 -24.46 -4.74
CA GLU A 112 2.53 -24.79 -6.03
C GLU A 112 1.33 -25.75 -5.88
N LEU A 113 1.35 -26.59 -4.84
CA LEU A 113 0.27 -27.53 -4.53
C LEU A 113 -0.84 -26.92 -3.67
N THR A 114 -0.53 -25.87 -2.91
CA THR A 114 -1.42 -25.32 -1.89
C THR A 114 -1.99 -23.96 -2.25
N GLN A 115 -1.32 -23.17 -3.09
CA GLN A 115 -1.74 -21.82 -3.49
C GLN A 115 -2.23 -21.82 -4.95
N ASN A 116 -3.46 -21.35 -5.16
CA ASN A 116 -4.00 -21.09 -6.50
C ASN A 116 -3.84 -19.62 -6.95
N TYR A 117 -2.95 -18.88 -6.29
CA TYR A 117 -2.70 -17.46 -6.46
C TYR A 117 -1.20 -17.17 -6.39
N GLU A 118 -0.76 -16.08 -7.01
CA GLU A 118 0.63 -15.65 -6.94
C GLU A 118 0.88 -14.78 -5.70
N THR A 119 2.06 -14.88 -5.09
CA THR A 119 2.43 -14.03 -3.95
C THR A 119 3.51 -13.05 -4.36
N PHE A 120 3.24 -11.75 -4.21
CA PHE A 120 4.14 -10.66 -4.61
C PHE A 120 4.57 -9.86 -3.39
N SER A 121 5.83 -9.42 -3.38
CA SER A 121 6.21 -8.29 -2.54
C SER A 121 5.52 -7.02 -3.03
N ALA A 122 5.38 -6.01 -2.18
CA ALA A 122 4.78 -4.77 -2.64
C ALA A 122 5.65 -4.04 -3.68
N ASP A 123 6.98 -4.22 -3.60
CA ASP A 123 7.92 -3.71 -4.61
C ASP A 123 7.69 -4.38 -5.97
N ASP A 124 7.64 -5.72 -5.98
CA ASP A 124 7.44 -6.51 -7.21
C ASP A 124 6.07 -6.23 -7.82
N PHE A 125 5.03 -6.12 -6.99
CA PHE A 125 3.68 -5.80 -7.48
C PHE A 125 3.65 -4.42 -8.13
N LEU A 126 4.22 -3.40 -7.49
CA LEU A 126 4.26 -2.06 -8.05
C LEU A 126 5.09 -2.00 -9.32
N MET A 127 6.22 -2.71 -9.39
CA MET A 127 7.03 -2.80 -10.60
C MET A 127 6.29 -3.52 -11.72
N HIS A 128 5.59 -4.62 -11.45
CA HIS A 128 4.77 -5.31 -12.43
C HIS A 128 3.70 -4.38 -13.03
N LEU A 129 3.06 -3.55 -12.21
CA LEU A 129 2.12 -2.53 -12.72
C LEU A 129 2.77 -1.50 -13.65
N THR A 130 4.08 -1.21 -13.49
CA THR A 130 4.79 -0.28 -14.39
C THR A 130 5.01 -0.85 -15.79
N GLU A 131 5.02 -2.18 -15.92
CA GLU A 131 5.12 -2.86 -17.21
C GLU A 131 3.76 -2.91 -17.93
N LEU A 132 2.67 -2.90 -17.16
CA LEU A 132 1.30 -2.99 -17.67
C LEU A 132 0.63 -1.64 -17.95
N SER A 133 1.23 -0.52 -17.54
CA SER A 133 0.58 0.79 -17.61
C SER A 133 1.50 1.91 -18.06
N SER A 134 0.89 3.00 -18.51
CA SER A 134 1.63 4.18 -18.96
C SER A 134 2.25 4.94 -17.79
N LEU A 135 3.40 5.56 -18.04
CA LEU A 135 4.05 6.47 -17.08
C LEU A 135 3.12 7.61 -16.62
N SER A 136 2.15 8.02 -17.45
CA SER A 136 1.19 9.07 -17.13
C SER A 136 0.28 8.71 -15.95
N LEU A 137 -0.07 7.43 -15.76
CA LEU A 137 -0.83 7.00 -14.59
C LEU A 137 -0.03 7.21 -13.29
N PHE A 138 1.23 6.79 -13.29
CA PHE A 138 2.12 6.95 -12.12
C PHE A 138 2.42 8.42 -11.83
N ALA A 139 2.57 9.26 -12.86
CA ALA A 139 2.68 10.70 -12.72
C ALA A 139 1.44 11.31 -12.06
N GLN A 140 0.24 10.91 -12.49
CA GLN A 140 -1.01 11.36 -11.89
C GLN A 140 -1.13 10.96 -10.41
N VAL A 141 -0.80 9.70 -10.08
CA VAL A 141 -0.79 9.21 -8.69
C VAL A 141 0.23 9.98 -7.85
N TYR A 142 1.44 10.22 -8.36
CA TYR A 142 2.48 10.98 -7.68
C TYR A 142 2.01 12.41 -7.35
N VAL A 143 1.49 13.14 -8.34
CA VAL A 143 0.98 14.50 -8.16
C VAL A 143 -0.16 14.54 -7.13
N LYS A 144 -1.09 13.58 -7.17
CA LYS A 144 -2.17 13.46 -6.18
C LYS A 144 -1.64 13.16 -4.78
N HIS A 145 -0.60 12.33 -4.66
CA HIS A 145 0.04 12.02 -3.39
C HIS A 145 0.66 13.28 -2.76
N VAL A 146 1.42 14.04 -3.55
CA VAL A 146 2.03 15.30 -3.12
C VAL A 146 0.95 16.31 -2.71
N LYS A 147 -0.07 16.51 -3.55
CA LYS A 147 -1.20 17.40 -3.23
C LYS A 147 -1.90 17.01 -1.92
N TYR A 148 -2.15 15.72 -1.72
CA TYR A 148 -2.73 15.24 -0.46
C TYR A 148 -1.81 15.50 0.72
N ALA A 149 -0.51 15.22 0.62
CA ALA A 149 0.43 15.48 1.71
C ALA A 149 0.50 16.98 2.06
N LEU A 150 0.59 17.87 1.07
CA LEU A 150 0.57 19.32 1.30
C LEU A 150 -0.74 19.77 1.98
N SER A 151 -1.89 19.27 1.52
CA SER A 151 -3.19 19.56 2.15
C SER A 151 -3.31 19.14 3.63
N ARG A 152 -2.40 18.28 4.10
CA ARG A 152 -2.30 17.81 5.48
C ARG A 152 -1.20 18.53 6.28
N GLY A 153 -0.55 19.53 5.70
CA GLY A 153 0.49 20.34 6.32
C GLY A 153 1.89 19.71 6.32
N TYR A 154 2.10 18.63 5.57
CA TYR A 154 3.45 18.08 5.41
C TYR A 154 4.31 19.04 4.57
N LYS A 155 5.47 19.44 5.09
CA LYS A 155 6.39 20.39 4.43
C LYS A 155 7.52 19.72 3.64
N ASP A 156 7.88 18.50 4.02
CA ASP A 156 8.91 17.71 3.36
C ASP A 156 8.26 16.42 2.85
N ILE A 157 8.17 16.28 1.53
CA ILE A 157 7.49 15.17 0.86
C ILE A 157 8.51 14.46 -0.02
N ASP A 158 9.21 13.50 0.59
CA ASP A 158 10.08 12.59 -0.14
C ASP A 158 9.46 11.18 -0.15
N VAL A 159 8.58 10.97 -1.13
CA VAL A 159 7.89 9.68 -1.33
C VAL A 159 8.90 8.55 -1.53
N CYS A 160 9.96 8.80 -2.29
CA CYS A 160 10.95 7.78 -2.61
C CYS A 160 11.76 7.40 -1.36
N LYS A 161 12.14 8.36 -0.51
CA LYS A 161 12.75 8.07 0.80
C LYS A 161 11.80 7.32 1.72
N ALA A 162 10.50 7.62 1.70
CA ALA A 162 9.52 6.88 2.49
C ALA A 162 9.36 5.42 2.04
N LEU A 163 9.48 5.14 0.74
CA LEU A 163 9.46 3.79 0.16
C LEU A 163 10.78 3.04 0.36
N ASP A 164 11.91 3.75 0.34
CA ASP A 164 13.27 3.21 0.41
C ASP A 164 13.86 3.25 1.83
N ARG A 165 13.03 3.53 2.84
CA ARG A 165 13.51 3.68 4.23
C ARG A 165 13.94 2.34 4.82
N THR A 166 15.10 2.35 5.47
CA THR A 166 15.68 1.22 6.21
C THR A 166 15.38 1.25 7.71
N LYS A 167 14.57 2.21 8.17
CA LYS A 167 14.13 2.31 9.56
C LYS A 167 12.61 2.43 9.65
N ASP A 168 12.02 1.73 10.62
CA ASP A 168 10.61 1.86 10.95
C ASP A 168 10.33 3.18 11.70
N ARG A 169 9.07 3.43 12.09
CA ARG A 169 8.71 4.66 12.84
C ARG A 169 9.34 4.76 14.23
N ARG A 170 9.80 3.64 14.79
CA ARG A 170 10.46 3.55 16.10
C ARG A 170 11.98 3.61 15.97
N GLY A 171 12.51 3.69 14.75
CA GLY A 171 13.94 3.72 14.47
C GLY A 171 14.60 2.35 14.36
N ASN A 172 13.83 1.26 14.44
CA ASN A 172 14.35 -0.10 14.28
C ASN A 172 14.73 -0.34 12.81
N ILE A 173 15.80 -1.09 12.61
CA ILE A 173 16.24 -1.49 11.26
C ILE A 173 15.15 -2.37 10.64
N GLN A 174 14.79 -2.06 9.39
CA GLN A 174 13.89 -2.85 8.57
C GLN A 174 14.44 -2.95 7.14
N ARG A 175 13.93 -3.91 6.36
CA ARG A 175 14.14 -3.90 4.91
C ARG A 175 13.46 -2.66 4.29
N PRO A 176 14.01 -2.09 3.20
CA PRO A 176 13.28 -1.13 2.37
C PRO A 176 11.92 -1.69 1.96
N LEU A 177 10.92 -0.81 1.83
CA LEU A 177 9.55 -1.24 1.54
C LEU A 177 9.33 -1.50 0.05
N ALA A 178 9.80 -0.58 -0.80
CA ALA A 178 9.69 -0.70 -2.25
C ALA A 178 10.86 0.04 -2.95
N PRO A 179 12.10 -0.45 -2.80
CA PRO A 179 13.30 0.23 -3.27
C PRO A 179 13.38 0.33 -4.80
N THR A 180 12.92 -0.69 -5.52
CA THR A 180 12.96 -0.72 -6.98
C THR A 180 11.93 0.24 -7.56
N PHE A 181 10.71 0.23 -7.00
CA PHE A 181 9.67 1.18 -7.36
C PHE A 181 10.06 2.62 -6.99
N ALA A 182 10.71 2.84 -5.83
CA ALA A 182 11.23 4.15 -5.46
C ALA A 182 12.24 4.68 -6.50
N ARG A 183 13.12 3.81 -7.01
CA ARG A 183 14.06 4.15 -8.09
C ARG A 183 13.32 4.45 -9.38
N PHE A 184 12.33 3.63 -9.75
CA PHE A 184 11.49 3.88 -10.93
C PHE A 184 10.83 5.26 -10.87
N LEU A 185 10.25 5.65 -9.73
CA LEU A 185 9.64 6.97 -9.56
C LEU A 185 10.66 8.10 -9.74
N ARG A 186 11.83 7.99 -9.09
CA ARG A 186 12.91 9.00 -9.23
C ARG A 186 13.32 9.17 -10.69
N THR A 187 13.55 8.06 -11.39
CA THR A 187 14.10 8.07 -12.75
C THR A 187 13.06 8.48 -13.79
N ASN A 188 11.85 7.93 -13.72
CA ASN A 188 10.88 8.00 -14.83
C ASN A 188 9.72 8.96 -14.58
N ILE A 189 9.47 9.37 -13.33
CA ILE A 189 8.28 10.14 -12.97
C ILE A 189 8.64 11.53 -12.44
N ILE A 190 9.41 11.59 -11.35
CA ILE A 190 9.65 12.83 -10.61
C ILE A 190 10.40 13.87 -11.45
N ASN A 191 11.36 13.41 -12.26
CA ASN A 191 12.18 14.29 -13.09
C ASN A 191 11.51 14.69 -14.41
N ARG A 192 10.26 14.27 -14.68
CA ARG A 192 9.57 14.66 -15.91
C ARG A 192 9.16 16.14 -15.85
N PRO A 193 9.34 16.92 -16.93
CA PRO A 193 8.99 18.34 -16.96
C PRO A 193 7.52 18.64 -16.64
N ASP A 194 6.59 17.79 -17.10
CA ASP A 194 5.16 17.95 -16.86
C ASP A 194 4.79 17.71 -15.39
N VAL A 195 5.46 16.75 -14.73
CA VAL A 195 5.31 16.50 -13.30
C VAL A 195 5.87 17.65 -12.47
N ALA A 196 7.10 18.08 -12.77
CA ALA A 196 7.73 19.21 -12.08
C ALA A 196 6.84 20.47 -12.16
N SER A 197 6.36 20.81 -13.36
CA SER A 197 5.46 21.95 -13.58
C SER A 197 4.15 21.82 -12.80
N ALA A 198 3.60 20.61 -12.66
CA ALA A 198 2.38 20.38 -11.88
C ALA A 198 2.63 20.56 -10.38
N ILE A 199 3.77 20.10 -9.87
CA ILE A 199 4.15 20.30 -8.46
C ILE A 199 4.37 21.78 -8.15
N ASP A 200 5.06 22.52 -9.02
CA ASP A 200 5.29 23.96 -8.82
C ASP A 200 3.99 24.76 -8.72
N ARG A 201 2.99 24.42 -9.55
CA ARG A 201 1.65 25.03 -9.47
C ARG A 201 0.96 24.73 -8.14
N ILE A 202 1.00 23.48 -7.68
CA ILE A 202 0.41 23.08 -6.40
C ILE A 202 1.08 23.83 -5.24
N LEU A 203 2.41 23.96 -5.27
CA LEU A 203 3.15 24.69 -4.24
C LEU A 203 2.77 26.18 -4.23
N THR A 204 2.67 26.79 -5.41
CA THR A 204 2.24 28.19 -5.55
C THR A 204 0.82 28.39 -5.01
N GLU A 205 -0.15 27.56 -5.43
CA GLU A 205 -1.54 27.61 -4.94
C GLU A 205 -1.63 27.40 -3.42
N SER A 206 -0.77 26.55 -2.84
CA SER A 206 -0.77 26.29 -1.40
C SER A 206 -0.17 27.43 -0.56
N ALA A 207 0.65 28.29 -1.16
CA ALA A 207 1.21 29.48 -0.49
C ALA A 207 0.18 30.61 -0.38
N ASP A 208 -0.80 30.65 -1.28
CA ASP A 208 -1.83 31.69 -1.35
C ASP A 208 -3.06 31.43 -0.46
N VAL A 209 -3.12 30.28 0.22
CA VAL A 209 -4.20 29.97 1.17
C VAL A 209 -3.79 30.40 2.58
N PRO A 210 -4.38 31.45 3.17
CA PRO A 210 -4.10 31.82 4.55
C PRO A 210 -4.48 30.65 5.47
N PHE A 211 -3.55 30.27 6.35
CA PHE A 211 -3.82 29.26 7.38
C PHE A 211 -5.13 29.63 8.11
N PRO A 212 -6.07 28.68 8.29
CA PRO A 212 -7.19 28.95 9.17
C PRO A 212 -6.66 29.28 10.58
N PRO A 213 -7.27 30.23 11.30
CA PRO A 213 -6.87 30.54 12.66
C PRO A 213 -6.89 29.24 13.47
N SER A 214 -5.81 29.00 14.23
CA SER A 214 -5.73 27.86 15.13
C SER A 214 -6.85 27.96 16.18
N PRO A 215 -7.45 26.84 16.60
CA PRO A 215 -8.37 26.83 17.74
C PRO A 215 -7.67 27.29 19.03
#